data_AF-A0A3N9NE22-F1
#
_entry.id   AF-A0A3N9NE22-F1
#
_cell.length_a   1.000
_cell.length_b   1.000
_cell.length_c   1.000
_cell.angle_alpha   90.00
_cell.angle_beta   90.00
_cell.angle_gamma   90.00
#
_symmetry.space_group_name_H-M   'P 1'
#
loop_
_entity.id
_entity.type
_entity.pdbx_description
1 polymer ?
#
loop_
_entity_poly.entity_id
_entity_poly.type
_entity_poly.pdbx_seq_one_letter_code
_entity_poly.pdbx_strand_id
1 'polypeptide(L)'
;MIFGGVATDRIQLNEESMWSAFPIERAKPGARQALLKARQLLFEGKYVQAEQFQIDGNFGVSGIAEMLLQSHAGEIHLLPALPEAWNVGYVKGLCARGGFKVDIRWENRLVVSGVIYSEPGGLCRIRTPNPVLVIRAEENPAGGDNLNPEAVESLEAKDGYTIDFDTNAGQVYTLIEKK
;
A
#
# COMPACT_ATOMS: atom_id res chain seq x y z
N MET A 1 -5.07 1.42 -12.58
CA MET A 1 -6.26 1.79 -13.37
C MET A 1 -7.10 2.77 -12.57
N ILE A 2 -7.43 3.93 -13.14
CA ILE A 2 -8.21 5.02 -12.52
C ILE A 2 -9.57 5.09 -13.22
N PHE A 3 -10.67 5.22 -12.47
CA PHE A 3 -12.03 5.07 -12.99
C PHE A 3 -12.76 6.41 -13.19
N GLY A 4 -12.25 7.53 -12.67
CA GLY A 4 -12.73 8.89 -12.94
C GLY A 4 -14.00 9.31 -12.22
N GLY A 5 -14.30 8.74 -11.05
CA GLY A 5 -15.48 9.14 -10.26
C GLY A 5 -15.36 10.53 -9.62
N VAL A 6 -16.37 11.40 -9.79
CA VAL A 6 -16.33 12.82 -9.37
C VAL A 6 -16.38 13.00 -7.85
N ALA A 7 -17.25 12.28 -7.15
CA ALA A 7 -17.38 12.35 -5.69
C ALA A 7 -16.55 11.29 -4.96
N THR A 8 -16.32 10.14 -5.61
CA THR A 8 -15.50 9.04 -5.10
C THR A 8 -14.94 8.33 -6.31
N ASP A 9 -13.61 8.29 -6.41
CA ASP A 9 -12.94 7.56 -7.49
C ASP A 9 -12.42 6.21 -6.96
N ARG A 10 -12.38 5.22 -7.85
CA ARG A 10 -11.72 3.94 -7.60
C ARG A 10 -10.40 3.95 -8.34
N ILE A 11 -9.31 3.74 -7.60
CA ILE A 11 -7.99 3.54 -8.20
C ILE A 11 -7.57 2.11 -7.89
N GLN A 12 -7.56 1.27 -8.92
CA GLN A 12 -6.97 -0.07 -8.83
C GLN A 12 -5.45 0.06 -8.97
N LEU A 13 -4.74 -0.42 -7.96
CA LEU A 13 -3.27 -0.45 -7.91
C LEU A 13 -2.77 -1.83 -8.35
N ASN A 14 -1.63 -1.85 -9.04
CA ASN A 14 -0.82 -3.04 -9.29
C ASN A 14 0.59 -2.73 -8.80
N GLU A 15 1.28 -3.71 -8.23
CA GLU A 15 2.68 -3.61 -7.81
C GLU A 15 3.53 -4.50 -8.72
N GLU A 16 4.70 -4.01 -9.11
CA GLU A 16 5.48 -4.62 -10.21
C GLU A 16 6.26 -5.87 -9.80
N SER A 17 6.42 -6.15 -8.50
CA SER A 17 7.11 -7.34 -7.99
C SER A 17 6.17 -8.41 -7.43
N MET A 18 4.89 -8.10 -7.26
CA MET A 18 3.81 -9.02 -6.89
C MET A 18 3.43 -9.89 -8.08
N TRP A 19 4.25 -10.90 -8.31
CA TRP A 19 3.96 -11.98 -9.22
C TRP A 19 3.79 -13.27 -8.42
N SER A 20 2.78 -14.05 -8.75
CA SER A 20 2.78 -15.47 -8.41
C SER A 20 3.86 -16.18 -9.23
N ALA A 21 4.58 -17.13 -8.62
CA ALA A 21 5.63 -17.99 -9.19
C ALA A 21 7.09 -17.50 -9.04
N PHE A 22 8.02 -18.36 -9.46
CA PHE A 22 9.48 -18.22 -9.36
C PHE A 22 10.11 -17.90 -10.73
N PRO A 23 11.39 -17.50 -10.81
CA PRO A 23 12.08 -17.29 -12.08
C PRO A 23 11.99 -18.54 -12.97
N ILE A 24 11.52 -18.34 -14.20
CA ILE A 24 11.43 -19.37 -15.24
C ILE A 24 12.09 -18.83 -16.52
N GLU A 25 12.55 -19.72 -17.39
CA GLU A 25 13.02 -19.36 -18.73
C GLU A 25 11.84 -18.74 -19.52
N ARG A 26 11.86 -17.42 -19.72
CA ARG A 26 10.77 -16.67 -20.38
C ARG A 26 10.96 -16.50 -21.88
N ALA A 27 12.06 -17.04 -22.44
CA ALA A 27 12.32 -16.96 -23.88
C ALA A 27 11.25 -17.75 -24.65
N LYS A 28 10.27 -17.03 -25.22
CA LYS A 28 9.24 -17.64 -26.04
C LYS A 28 9.70 -17.72 -27.52
N PRO A 29 9.60 -18.90 -28.15
CA PRO A 29 9.75 -19.01 -29.59
C PRO A 29 8.81 -18.02 -30.29
N GLY A 30 9.35 -17.16 -31.15
CA GLY A 30 8.58 -16.15 -31.90
C GLY A 30 8.52 -14.75 -31.31
N ALA A 31 9.13 -14.50 -30.13
CA ALA A 31 9.23 -13.14 -29.55
C ALA A 31 9.89 -12.13 -30.50
N ARG A 32 10.88 -12.57 -31.28
CA ARG A 32 11.53 -11.75 -32.32
C ARG A 32 10.54 -11.29 -33.41
N GLN A 33 9.60 -12.14 -33.81
CA GLN A 33 8.62 -11.80 -34.85
C GLN A 33 7.54 -10.85 -34.32
N ALA A 34 7.14 -11.01 -33.06
CA ALA A 34 6.24 -10.07 -32.38
C ALA A 34 6.88 -8.68 -32.24
N LEU A 35 8.17 -8.60 -31.88
CA LEU A 35 8.91 -7.33 -31.82
C LEU A 35 8.98 -6.62 -33.18
N LEU A 36 9.23 -7.38 -34.26
CA LEU A 36 9.25 -6.82 -35.61
C LEU A 36 7.88 -6.28 -36.01
N LYS A 37 6.80 -6.99 -35.66
CA LYS A 37 5.42 -6.57 -35.94
C LYS A 37 5.03 -5.33 -35.14
N ALA A 38 5.38 -5.26 -33.86
CA ALA A 38 5.15 -4.06 -33.03
C ALA A 38 5.89 -2.85 -33.59
N ARG A 39 7.17 -3.02 -34.00
CA ARG A 39 7.96 -1.95 -34.62
C ARG A 39 7.37 -1.48 -35.95
N GLN A 40 6.86 -2.39 -36.76
CA GLN A 40 6.19 -2.07 -38.01
C GLN A 40 4.91 -1.26 -37.76
N LEU A 41 4.06 -1.69 -36.83
CA LEU A 41 2.82 -0.98 -36.49
C LEU A 41 3.09 0.44 -35.97
N LEU A 42 4.17 0.63 -35.21
CA LEU A 42 4.61 1.97 -34.76
C LEU A 42 5.01 2.88 -35.93
N PHE A 43 5.80 2.37 -36.88
CA PHE A 43 6.21 3.15 -38.05
C PHE A 43 5.09 3.39 -39.06
N GLU A 44 4.06 2.55 -39.07
CA GLU A 44 2.84 2.73 -39.86
C GLU A 44 1.82 3.66 -39.17
N GLY A 45 2.14 4.22 -38.01
CA GLY A 45 1.25 5.12 -37.25
C GLY A 45 0.05 4.42 -36.60
N LYS A 46 0.07 3.09 -36.48
CA LYS A 46 -1.01 2.27 -35.91
C LYS A 46 -0.83 2.09 -34.41
N TYR A 47 -0.82 3.20 -33.68
CA TYR A 47 -0.44 3.26 -32.26
C TYR A 47 -1.30 2.36 -31.34
N VAL A 48 -2.63 2.33 -31.50
CA VAL A 48 -3.53 1.48 -30.70
C VAL A 48 -3.25 -0.01 -30.87
N GLN A 49 -2.82 -0.43 -32.07
CA GLN A 49 -2.47 -1.83 -32.35
C GLN A 49 -1.07 -2.18 -31.84
N ALA A 50 -0.16 -1.20 -31.78
CA ALA A 50 1.16 -1.35 -31.17
C ALA A 50 1.10 -1.35 -29.63
N GLU A 51 0.17 -0.62 -29.03
CA GLU A 51 -0.02 -0.51 -27.58
C GLU A 51 -0.38 -1.86 -26.92
N GLN A 52 -1.02 -2.78 -27.66
CA GLN A 52 -1.23 -4.17 -27.22
C GLN A 52 0.07 -4.93 -26.90
N PHE A 53 1.22 -4.40 -27.31
CA PHE A 53 2.55 -4.95 -27.04
C PHE A 53 3.33 -4.17 -25.96
N GLN A 54 2.81 -3.06 -25.43
CA GLN A 54 3.46 -2.28 -24.38
C GLN A 54 2.70 -2.43 -23.06
N ILE A 55 3.35 -3.04 -22.08
CA ILE A 55 2.79 -3.24 -20.74
C ILE A 55 3.30 -2.17 -19.74
N ASP A 56 4.31 -1.37 -20.10
CA ASP A 56 5.06 -0.52 -19.16
C ASP A 56 4.28 0.68 -18.59
N GLY A 57 3.33 1.25 -19.35
CA GLY A 57 2.59 2.43 -18.91
C GLY A 57 1.62 2.18 -17.74
N ASN A 58 1.07 0.97 -17.63
CA ASN A 58 0.14 0.60 -16.55
C ASN A 58 0.87 0.25 -15.23
N PHE A 59 2.20 0.10 -15.25
CA PHE A 59 3.01 -0.22 -14.08
C PHE A 59 3.57 1.02 -13.37
N GLY A 60 3.56 2.19 -14.02
CA GLY A 60 3.90 3.47 -13.37
C GLY A 60 2.94 3.92 -12.27
N VAL A 61 1.78 3.25 -12.12
CA VAL A 61 0.80 3.48 -11.05
C VAL A 61 1.33 3.04 -9.68
N SER A 62 2.46 2.30 -9.63
CA SER A 62 3.21 2.04 -8.39
C SER A 62 3.55 3.34 -7.64
N GLY A 63 3.79 4.44 -8.35
CA GLY A 63 4.04 5.76 -7.75
C GLY A 63 2.90 6.25 -6.84
N ILE A 64 1.64 5.86 -7.08
CA ILE A 64 0.53 6.20 -6.19
C ILE A 64 0.60 5.40 -4.90
N ALA A 65 0.94 4.11 -4.98
CA ALA A 65 1.10 3.28 -3.79
C ALA A 65 2.24 3.83 -2.91
N GLU A 66 3.38 4.19 -3.52
CA GLU A 66 4.53 4.76 -2.82
C GLU A 66 4.29 6.17 -2.25
N MET A 67 3.25 6.88 -2.70
CA MET A 67 2.79 8.13 -2.05
C MET A 67 2.01 7.87 -0.75
N LEU A 68 1.31 6.74 -0.68
CA LEU A 68 0.43 6.36 0.42
C LEU A 68 1.10 5.45 1.46
N LEU A 69 2.01 4.58 1.02
CA LEU A 69 2.73 3.64 1.86
C LEU A 69 4.09 3.33 1.24
N GLN A 70 5.15 3.46 2.04
CA GLN A 70 6.48 2.94 1.71
C GLN A 70 6.89 1.91 2.76
N SER A 71 7.64 0.90 2.36
CA SER A 71 8.08 -0.13 3.30
C SER A 71 9.53 -0.61 3.12
N HIS A 72 10.35 0.13 2.37
CA HIS A 72 11.68 -0.32 1.94
C HIS A 72 12.78 0.00 2.96
N ALA A 73 12.54 0.92 3.91
CA ALA A 73 13.54 1.41 4.86
C ALA A 73 13.53 0.69 6.22
N GLY A 74 13.03 -0.55 6.27
CA GLY A 74 12.92 -1.32 7.52
C GLY A 74 11.77 -0.88 8.43
N GLU A 75 10.83 -0.09 7.89
CA GLU A 75 9.63 0.40 8.57
C GLU A 75 8.51 0.55 7.55
N ILE A 76 7.25 0.53 8.01
CA ILE A 76 6.07 0.87 7.23
C ILE A 76 5.79 2.35 7.41
N HIS A 77 6.07 3.17 6.40
CA HIS A 77 5.87 4.61 6.43
C HIS A 77 4.53 4.96 5.78
N LEU A 78 3.59 5.47 6.57
CA LEU A 78 2.24 5.85 6.13
C LEU A 78 2.22 7.30 5.64
N LEU A 79 1.55 7.52 4.51
CA LEU A 79 1.35 8.82 3.86
C LEU A 79 2.66 9.62 3.60
N PRO A 80 3.76 8.98 3.14
CA PRO A 80 5.07 9.64 3.02
C PRO A 80 5.09 10.80 2.02
N ALA A 81 4.22 10.77 1.00
CA ALA A 81 4.16 11.79 -0.04
C ALA A 81 2.72 12.02 -0.52
N LEU A 82 1.76 12.08 0.41
CA LEU A 82 0.34 12.28 0.10
C LEU A 82 0.13 13.63 -0.63
N PRO A 83 -0.46 13.64 -1.85
CA PRO A 83 -0.75 14.87 -2.58
C PRO A 83 -1.67 15.81 -1.79
N GLU A 84 -1.44 17.12 -1.88
CA GLU A 84 -2.26 18.12 -1.17
C GLU A 84 -3.73 18.10 -1.59
N ALA A 85 -4.02 17.69 -2.82
CA ALA A 85 -5.37 17.56 -3.33
C ALA A 85 -6.18 16.43 -2.63
N TRP A 86 -5.50 15.45 -2.02
CA TRP A 86 -6.15 14.33 -1.33
C TRP A 86 -6.27 14.61 0.16
N ASN A 87 -6.98 15.69 0.51
CA ASN A 87 -7.09 16.13 1.90
C ASN A 87 -7.79 15.10 2.80
N VAL A 88 -8.76 14.37 2.25
CA VAL A 88 -9.54 13.32 2.92
C VAL A 88 -9.59 12.10 2.03
N GLY A 89 -9.41 10.91 2.59
CA GLY A 89 -9.51 9.68 1.82
C GLY A 89 -9.24 8.43 2.63
N TYR A 90 -9.28 7.29 1.93
CA TYR A 90 -8.89 6.01 2.48
C TYR A 90 -8.30 5.12 1.39
N VAL A 91 -7.48 4.16 1.82
CA VAL A 91 -6.95 3.09 0.99
C VAL A 91 -7.00 1.79 1.77
N LYS A 92 -7.22 0.67 1.09
CA LYS A 92 -7.29 -0.66 1.71
C LYS A 92 -6.44 -1.68 0.96
N GLY A 93 -5.89 -2.62 1.71
CA GLY A 93 -5.18 -3.78 1.17
C GLY A 93 -3.80 -3.48 0.61
N LEU A 94 -3.14 -2.40 1.05
CA LEU A 94 -1.76 -2.14 0.66
C LEU A 94 -0.86 -3.19 1.31
N CYS A 95 -0.09 -3.91 0.51
CA CYS A 95 0.88 -4.88 1.02
C CYS A 95 2.20 -4.16 1.36
N ALA A 96 2.72 -4.41 2.56
CA ALA A 96 4.01 -3.94 3.01
C ALA A 96 4.98 -5.11 3.21
N ARG A 97 6.27 -4.84 3.02
CA ARG A 97 7.35 -5.81 3.28
C ARG A 97 7.25 -6.34 4.72
N GLY A 98 7.61 -7.61 4.91
CA GLY A 98 7.44 -8.30 6.19
C GLY A 98 6.11 -9.05 6.32
N GLY A 99 5.29 -9.10 5.27
CA GLY A 99 4.02 -9.83 5.28
C GLY A 99 2.91 -9.09 6.02
N PHE A 100 2.91 -7.76 5.92
CA PHE A 100 1.87 -6.93 6.49
C PHE A 100 0.92 -6.42 5.41
N LYS A 101 -0.34 -6.25 5.77
CA LYS A 101 -1.35 -5.60 4.93
C LYS A 101 -1.94 -4.44 5.69
N VAL A 102 -2.11 -3.33 5.01
CA VAL A 102 -2.39 -2.04 5.64
C VAL A 102 -3.57 -1.37 4.97
N ASP A 103 -4.53 -0.99 5.80
CA ASP A 103 -5.62 -0.07 5.48
C ASP A 103 -5.31 1.26 6.18
N ILE A 104 -5.56 2.39 5.50
CA ILE A 104 -5.29 3.73 6.04
C ILE A 104 -6.50 4.60 5.73
N ARG A 105 -6.94 5.39 6.71
CA ARG A 105 -7.88 6.50 6.55
C ARG A 105 -7.22 7.78 7.04
N TRP A 106 -7.37 8.85 6.27
CA TRP A 106 -6.77 10.13 6.58
C TRP A 106 -7.74 11.28 6.37
N GLU A 107 -7.53 12.34 7.15
CA GLU A 107 -8.21 13.63 7.05
C GLU A 107 -7.19 14.72 7.37
N ASN A 108 -7.25 15.85 6.66
CA ASN A 108 -6.26 16.93 6.78
C ASN A 108 -4.80 16.47 6.57
N ARG A 109 -4.61 15.44 5.73
CA ARG A 109 -3.33 14.73 5.50
C ARG A 109 -2.73 14.03 6.73
N LEU A 110 -3.52 13.86 7.80
CA LEU A 110 -3.12 13.14 9.01
C LEU A 110 -3.83 11.79 9.08
N VAL A 111 -3.18 10.80 9.69
CA VAL A 111 -3.77 9.48 9.90
C VAL A 111 -4.83 9.59 10.98
N VAL A 112 -6.08 9.27 10.62
CA VAL A 112 -7.21 9.23 11.55
C VAL A 112 -7.40 7.82 12.09
N SER A 113 -7.30 6.82 11.22
CA SER A 113 -7.32 5.42 11.60
C SER A 113 -6.61 4.54 10.57
N GLY A 114 -6.22 3.34 10.99
CA GLY A 114 -5.64 2.35 10.11
C GLY A 114 -5.81 0.95 10.66
N VAL A 115 -5.67 -0.06 9.80
CA VAL A 115 -5.72 -1.47 10.18
C VAL A 115 -4.51 -2.17 9.61
N ILE A 116 -3.83 -2.96 10.44
CA ILE A 116 -2.65 -3.72 10.08
C ILE A 116 -2.95 -5.18 10.33
N TYR A 117 -2.88 -5.97 9.26
CA TYR A 117 -2.94 -7.42 9.33
C TYR A 117 -1.50 -7.94 9.30
N SER A 118 -1.10 -8.70 10.31
CA SER A 118 0.19 -9.37 10.35
C SER A 118 0.02 -10.81 9.90
N GLU A 119 0.54 -11.18 8.73
CA GLU A 119 0.46 -12.57 8.24
C GLU A 119 1.48 -13.47 8.95
N PRO A 120 2.80 -13.13 9.02
CA PRO A 120 3.80 -13.99 9.66
C PRO A 120 4.04 -13.70 11.15
N GLY A 121 3.56 -12.57 11.69
CA GLY A 121 4.00 -12.08 13.01
C GLY A 121 5.38 -11.42 12.97
N GLY A 122 5.91 -11.08 14.14
CA GLY A 122 7.21 -10.43 14.32
C GLY A 122 7.12 -8.91 14.56
N LEU A 123 8.29 -8.28 14.63
CA LEU A 123 8.41 -6.85 14.91
C LEU A 123 7.80 -6.02 13.78
N CYS A 124 6.83 -5.18 14.12
CA CYS A 124 6.26 -4.19 13.23
C CYS A 124 6.72 -2.80 13.65
N ARG A 125 7.39 -2.11 12.73
CA ARG A 125 7.78 -0.70 12.88
C ARG A 125 6.97 0.15 11.93
N ILE A 126 6.35 1.21 12.43
CA ILE A 126 5.49 2.10 11.65
C ILE A 126 5.95 3.54 11.84
N ARG A 127 5.95 4.31 10.76
CA ARG A 127 6.09 5.77 10.77
C ARG A 127 4.81 6.44 10.29
N THR A 128 4.43 7.52 10.98
CA THR A 128 3.20 8.29 10.73
C THR A 128 3.48 9.80 10.79
N PRO A 129 2.68 10.64 10.10
CA PRO A 129 2.85 12.10 10.13
C PRO A 129 2.38 12.76 11.43
N ASN A 130 1.53 12.09 12.22
CA ASN A 130 0.95 12.57 13.47
C ASN A 130 1.04 11.49 14.57
N PRO A 131 0.89 11.85 15.85
CA PRO A 131 0.89 10.88 16.93
C PRO A 131 -0.30 9.92 16.82
N VAL A 132 -0.03 8.64 16.98
CA VAL A 132 -1.05 7.58 16.94
C VAL A 132 -0.87 6.59 18.09
N LEU A 133 -1.92 5.83 18.35
CA LEU A 133 -1.95 4.69 19.26
C LEU A 133 -2.18 3.42 18.45
N VAL A 134 -1.48 2.35 18.80
CA VAL A 134 -1.72 1.01 18.27
C VAL A 134 -2.41 0.17 19.32
N ILE A 135 -3.56 -0.39 18.95
CA ILE A 135 -4.35 -1.28 19.79
C ILE A 135 -4.53 -2.61 19.07
N ARG A 136 -4.25 -3.73 19.74
CA ARG A 136 -4.60 -5.05 19.20
C ARG A 136 -6.13 -5.19 19.15
N ALA A 137 -6.66 -5.56 17.99
CA ALA A 137 -8.09 -5.83 17.87
C ALA A 137 -8.40 -7.16 18.57
N GLU A 138 -9.03 -7.13 19.75
CA GLU A 138 -9.63 -8.32 20.33
C GLU A 138 -10.96 -8.63 19.62
N GLU A 139 -11.18 -9.90 19.28
CA GLU A 139 -12.50 -10.37 18.86
C GLU A 139 -13.46 -10.32 20.06
N ASN A 140 -14.25 -9.24 20.20
CA ASN A 140 -15.71 -9.22 20.43
C ASN A 140 -16.21 -7.86 21.01
N PRO A 141 -17.16 -7.15 20.36
CA PRO A 141 -17.93 -6.07 20.96
C PRO A 141 -19.16 -6.63 21.70
N ALA A 142 -18.95 -7.26 22.85
CA ALA A 142 -20.03 -7.59 23.77
C ALA A 142 -19.69 -7.04 25.16
N GLY A 143 -20.28 -5.88 25.44
CA GLY A 143 -20.29 -5.11 26.68
C GLY A 143 -19.64 -5.73 27.92
N GLY A 144 -18.54 -5.13 28.35
CA GLY A 144 -17.96 -5.27 29.67
C GLY A 144 -16.87 -4.21 29.84
N ASP A 145 -17.08 -3.28 30.78
CA ASP A 145 -16.05 -2.34 31.22
C ASP A 145 -14.79 -3.12 31.66
N ASN A 146 -13.63 -2.62 31.23
CA ASN A 146 -12.27 -3.11 31.51
C ASN A 146 -11.73 -4.25 30.62
N LEU A 147 -11.29 -3.89 29.42
CA LEU A 147 -10.08 -4.46 28.83
C LEU A 147 -9.23 -3.26 28.41
N ASN A 148 -8.13 -3.02 29.11
CA ASN A 148 -7.11 -2.08 28.68
C ASN A 148 -6.18 -2.89 27.77
N PRO A 149 -6.35 -2.89 26.43
CA PRO A 149 -5.39 -3.57 25.58
C PRO A 149 -4.10 -2.76 25.69
N GLU A 150 -2.94 -3.40 25.75
CA GLU A 150 -1.63 -2.72 25.81
C GLU A 150 -1.46 -1.78 24.61
N ALA A 151 -1.96 -0.55 24.74
CA ALA A 151 -1.91 0.45 23.71
C ALA A 151 -0.47 0.96 23.62
N VAL A 152 0.15 0.76 22.46
CA VAL A 152 1.51 1.25 22.21
C VAL A 152 1.42 2.63 21.59
N GLU A 153 2.03 3.61 22.25
CA GLU A 153 2.03 5.00 21.79
C GLU A 153 3.20 5.29 20.86
N SER A 154 2.98 6.18 19.89
CA SER A 154 4.04 6.69 19.04
C SER A 154 4.97 7.65 19.74
N LEU A 155 6.26 7.53 19.45
CA LEU A 155 7.31 8.44 19.90
C LEU A 155 7.68 9.40 18.77
N GLU A 156 7.99 10.64 19.13
CA GLU A 156 8.47 11.65 18.18
C GLU A 156 9.83 11.23 17.60
N ALA A 157 9.97 11.37 16.29
CA ALA A 157 11.18 11.08 15.53
C ALA A 157 11.53 12.29 14.65
N LYS A 158 12.72 12.26 14.04
CA LYS A 158 13.22 13.37 13.20
C LYS A 158 12.25 13.79 12.08
N ASP A 159 11.50 12.84 11.53
CA ASP A 159 10.56 13.03 10.42
C ASP A 159 9.24 12.31 10.76
N GLY A 160 8.46 12.89 11.69
CA GLY A 160 7.16 12.38 12.12
C GLY A 160 7.21 11.56 13.42
N TYR A 161 6.40 10.52 13.51
CA TYR A 161 6.24 9.70 14.71
C TYR A 161 6.45 8.23 14.38
N THR A 162 7.16 7.50 15.25
CA THR A 162 7.46 6.08 15.07
C THR A 162 6.89 5.23 16.19
N ILE A 163 6.44 4.03 15.84
CA ILE A 163 5.94 3.00 16.75
C ILE A 163 6.64 1.67 16.43
N ASP A 164 7.10 1.00 17.48
CA ASP A 164 7.63 -0.36 17.43
C ASP A 164 6.80 -1.26 18.35
N PHE A 165 6.32 -2.39 17.84
CA PHE A 165 5.58 -3.37 18.62
C PHE A 165 5.70 -4.76 18.00
N ASP A 166 5.65 -5.78 18.85
CA ASP A 166 5.62 -7.16 18.40
C ASP A 166 4.22 -7.55 17.92
N THR A 167 4.18 -8.27 16.81
CA THR A 167 2.94 -8.81 16.25
C THR A 167 2.96 -10.34 16.28
N ASN A 168 1.78 -10.92 16.47
CA ASN A 168 1.55 -12.35 16.30
C ASN A 168 0.94 -12.64 14.92
N ALA A 169 1.26 -13.80 14.36
CA ALA A 169 0.74 -14.26 13.07
C ALA A 169 -0.79 -14.33 13.06
N GLY A 170 -1.40 -13.86 11.98
CA GLY A 170 -2.84 -13.81 11.77
C GLY A 170 -3.59 -12.76 12.60
N GLN A 171 -2.90 -11.95 13.40
CA GLN A 171 -3.54 -10.93 14.24
C GLN A 171 -3.71 -9.59 13.52
N VAL A 172 -4.66 -8.82 14.03
CA VAL A 172 -5.02 -7.51 13.49
C VAL A 172 -4.78 -6.44 14.56
N TYR A 173 -4.21 -5.32 14.12
CA TYR A 173 -3.88 -4.17 14.95
C TYR A 173 -4.54 -2.93 14.36
N THR A 174 -5.11 -2.10 15.22
CA THR A 174 -5.81 -0.87 14.84
C THR A 174 -4.94 0.32 15.25
N LEU A 175 -4.70 1.20 14.29
CA LEU A 175 -4.12 2.52 14.50
C LEU A 175 -5.26 3.52 14.73
N ILE A 176 -5.11 4.39 15.72
CA ILE A 176 -6.03 5.49 15.99
C ILE A 176 -5.24 6.76 16.31
N GLU A 177 -5.72 7.89 15.82
CA GLU A 177 -5.16 9.21 16.14
C GLU A 177 -5.14 9.45 17.66
N LYS A 178 -4.01 9.91 18.18
CA LYS A 178 -3.90 10.36 19.57
C LYS A 178 -4.31 11.84 19.63
N LYS A 179 -5.39 12.12 20.37
CA LYS A 179 -5.88 13.49 20.62
C LYS A 179 -5.09 14.20 21.71
#